data_AF-A0A2E3G6K4-F1
#
_entry.id   AF-A0A2E3G6K4-F1
#
_cell.length_a   1.000
_cell.length_b   1.000
_cell.length_c   1.000
_cell.angle_alpha   90.00
_cell.angle_beta   90.00
_cell.angle_gamma   90.00
#
_symmetry.space_group_name_H-M   'P 1'
#
loop_
_entity.id
_entity.type
_entity.pdbx_description
1 polymer ?
#
loop_
_entity_poly.entity_id
_entity_poly.type
_entity_poly.pdbx_seq_one_letter_code
_entity_poly.pdbx_strand_id
1 'polypeptide(L)'
;MKKIIIICLTLGVLAGGIIAQEKKEPIASVTMSFGEVYIKSIDKKDWEITKVGMYVYEGDKMRTKDTGKVEVMFLNGSIVFLGNDTEMEFLNEEEKDGDTNSLFLFFGSVWNKVTEGSNYDIESVHALATVRGTYFNVSVKDVMEVWVKEGQVDVENQYGKVEAKENTYVKVSETVAPIKEDAKEDEFPVEITFDSDIEIEMNIPTQVFKEDWQKVTGIIRKKNESSLYLEPIEITVTASDSLYLKAKKKKKKTRKTLLIEPKNGKFEFFVLTKEGNENFTLSSSKTTSKTYYVTANEAVTKKDVLVEFWGKDGEMRRIKATFEKQ
;
A
#
# COMPACT_ATOMS: atom_id res chain seq x y z
N MET A 1 26.70 -45.21 62.90
CA MET A 1 26.21 -43.81 62.85
C MET A 1 26.13 -43.40 61.39
N LYS A 2 24.96 -43.50 60.77
CA LYS A 2 24.72 -43.19 59.35
C LYS A 2 24.42 -41.69 59.22
N LYS A 3 25.24 -40.95 58.45
CA LYS A 3 25.02 -39.53 58.15
C LYS A 3 24.01 -39.43 57.00
N ILE A 4 22.86 -38.81 57.26
CA ILE A 4 21.85 -38.46 56.27
C ILE A 4 22.33 -37.20 55.55
N ILE A 5 22.54 -37.31 54.23
CA ILE A 5 22.80 -36.18 53.34
C ILE A 5 21.44 -35.68 52.87
N ILE A 6 21.06 -34.47 53.29
CA ILE A 6 19.88 -33.77 52.81
C ILE A 6 20.29 -33.00 51.55
N ILE A 7 19.78 -33.43 50.40
CA ILE A 7 19.93 -32.75 49.11
C ILE A 7 18.76 -31.76 48.99
N CYS A 8 19.05 -30.47 49.12
CA CYS A 8 18.09 -29.39 48.82
C CYS A 8 17.95 -29.25 47.31
N LEU A 9 16.82 -29.72 46.78
CA LEU A 9 16.39 -29.53 45.39
C LEU A 9 15.84 -28.10 45.23
N THR A 10 16.66 -27.16 44.74
CA THR A 10 16.20 -25.82 44.39
C THR A 10 15.44 -25.87 43.06
N LEU A 11 14.11 -25.76 43.13
CA LEU A 11 13.22 -25.51 41.99
C LEU A 11 13.52 -24.13 41.40
N GLY A 12 14.18 -24.07 40.25
CA GLY A 12 14.30 -22.86 39.44
C GLY A 12 12.99 -22.62 38.69
N VAL A 13 12.17 -21.68 39.16
CA VAL A 13 11.03 -21.17 38.41
C VAL A 13 11.57 -20.27 37.29
N LEU A 14 11.65 -20.83 36.07
CA LEU A 14 11.81 -20.07 34.84
C LEU A 14 10.51 -19.27 34.62
N ALA A 15 10.48 -18.04 35.12
CA ALA A 15 9.48 -17.06 34.73
C ALA A 15 9.77 -16.65 33.28
N GLY A 16 9.18 -17.37 32.32
CA GLY A 16 9.09 -16.92 30.93
C GLY A 16 8.17 -15.71 30.88
N GLY A 17 8.74 -14.51 30.93
CA GLY A 17 8.01 -13.28 30.64
C GLY A 17 7.51 -13.33 29.21
N ILE A 18 6.19 -13.42 29.04
CA ILE A 18 5.56 -13.10 27.76
C ILE A 18 5.70 -11.60 27.60
N ILE A 19 6.65 -11.16 26.78
CA ILE A 19 6.69 -9.77 26.32
C ILE A 19 5.46 -9.61 25.43
N ALA A 20 4.41 -9.02 25.98
CA ALA A 20 3.27 -8.58 25.19
C ALA A 20 3.78 -7.46 24.27
N GLN A 21 3.87 -7.77 22.97
CA GLN A 21 4.17 -6.76 21.96
C GLN A 21 2.98 -5.81 21.92
N GLU A 22 3.20 -4.56 22.29
CA GLU A 22 2.17 -3.52 22.25
C GLU A 22 1.70 -3.37 20.80
N LYS A 23 0.40 -3.59 20.60
CA LYS A 23 -0.19 -3.56 19.27
C LYS A 23 -0.48 -2.10 18.93
N LYS A 24 0.33 -1.53 18.03
CA LYS A 24 0.08 -0.18 17.49
C LYS A 24 -1.27 -0.15 16.77
N GLU A 25 -2.09 0.84 17.08
CA GLU A 25 -3.35 1.10 16.38
C GLU A 25 -3.07 1.91 15.10
N PRO A 26 -3.83 1.68 14.01
CA PRO A 26 -3.66 2.43 12.78
C PRO A 26 -4.18 3.86 12.93
N ILE A 27 -3.52 4.83 12.28
CA ILE A 27 -3.92 6.25 12.31
C ILE A 27 -4.61 6.69 11.01
N ALA A 28 -4.40 5.92 9.94
CA ALA A 28 -5.00 6.19 8.63
C ALA A 28 -5.09 4.92 7.79
N SER A 29 -5.72 5.04 6.62
CA SER A 29 -5.77 3.99 5.61
C SER A 29 -5.61 4.56 4.21
N VAL A 30 -5.01 3.77 3.33
CA VAL A 30 -4.88 4.10 1.91
C VAL A 30 -6.22 3.84 1.21
N THR A 31 -6.80 4.85 0.59
CA THR A 31 -8.11 4.77 -0.08
C THR A 31 -7.97 4.71 -1.60
N MET A 32 -6.94 5.35 -2.17
CA MET A 32 -6.60 5.28 -3.59
C MET A 32 -5.08 5.22 -3.78
N SER A 33 -4.60 4.48 -4.80
CA SER A 33 -3.17 4.42 -5.12
C SER A 33 -3.00 4.12 -6.61
N PHE A 34 -2.33 5.00 -7.37
CA PHE A 34 -2.07 4.85 -8.81
C PHE A 34 -0.56 4.87 -9.05
N GLY A 35 -0.11 4.11 -10.04
CA GLY A 35 1.29 4.07 -10.45
C GLY A 35 2.23 3.49 -9.39
N GLU A 36 3.40 4.10 -9.27
CA GLU A 36 4.47 3.68 -8.36
C GLU A 36 4.39 4.41 -7.02
N VAL A 37 3.67 3.77 -6.07
CA VAL A 37 3.50 4.23 -4.70
C VAL A 37 4.06 3.19 -3.75
N TYR A 38 4.88 3.62 -2.79
CA TYR A 38 5.51 2.76 -1.82
C TYR A 38 5.27 3.26 -0.40
N ILE A 39 5.17 2.31 0.52
CA ILE A 39 5.14 2.56 1.96
C ILE A 39 6.32 1.82 2.59
N LYS A 40 6.93 2.41 3.60
CA LYS A 40 7.93 1.79 4.44
C LYS A 40 7.45 1.85 5.87
N SER A 41 7.07 0.69 6.41
CA SER A 41 6.64 0.60 7.80
C SER A 41 7.79 0.93 8.74
N ILE A 42 7.50 1.55 9.89
CA ILE A 42 8.52 1.94 10.88
C ILE A 42 9.41 0.78 11.35
N ASP A 43 8.86 -0.44 11.41
CA ASP A 43 9.55 -1.67 11.81
C ASP A 43 10.26 -2.41 10.66
N LYS A 44 10.09 -1.93 9.42
CA LYS A 44 10.67 -2.53 8.22
C LYS A 44 11.79 -1.67 7.65
N LYS A 45 12.80 -2.34 7.08
CA LYS A 45 13.91 -1.66 6.38
C LYS A 45 13.57 -1.30 4.94
N ASP A 46 12.77 -2.15 4.31
CA ASP A 46 12.50 -2.10 2.87
C ASP A 46 11.18 -1.39 2.58
N TRP A 47 11.14 -0.75 1.41
CA TRP A 47 9.92 -0.18 0.84
C TRP A 47 9.08 -1.29 0.21
N GLU A 48 7.79 -1.30 0.48
CA GLU A 48 6.81 -2.19 -0.14
C GLU A 48 5.79 -1.41 -0.96
N ILE A 49 5.18 -2.05 -1.95
CA ILE A 49 4.18 -1.38 -2.80
C ILE A 49 2.93 -1.08 -1.98
N THR A 50 2.44 0.15 -2.10
CA THR A 50 1.24 0.59 -1.40
C THR A 50 0.00 0.03 -2.07
N LYS A 51 -0.87 -0.62 -1.29
CA LYS A 51 -2.13 -1.21 -1.74
C LYS A 51 -3.30 -0.44 -1.15
N VAL A 52 -4.37 -0.29 -1.91
CA VAL A 52 -5.65 0.20 -1.38
C VAL A 52 -6.11 -0.69 -0.22
N GLY A 53 -6.56 -0.06 0.86
CA GLY A 53 -6.98 -0.69 2.11
C GLY A 53 -5.85 -0.98 3.10
N MET A 54 -4.58 -0.68 2.77
CA MET A 54 -3.50 -0.78 3.75
C MET A 54 -3.70 0.23 4.87
N TYR A 55 -3.51 -0.24 6.09
CA TYR A 55 -3.39 0.63 7.25
C TYR A 55 -2.05 1.35 7.23
N VAL A 56 -2.07 2.56 7.78
CA VAL A 56 -0.91 3.41 7.99
C VAL A 56 -0.74 3.61 9.48
N TYR A 57 0.48 3.44 9.94
CA TYR A 57 0.85 3.58 11.34
C TYR A 57 1.79 4.76 11.53
N GLU A 58 1.90 5.21 12.76
CA GLU A 58 2.89 6.21 13.16
C GLU A 58 4.31 5.76 12.82
N GLY A 59 5.07 6.71 12.28
CA GLY A 59 6.45 6.53 11.80
C GLY A 59 6.57 5.84 10.44
N ASP A 60 5.45 5.45 9.83
CA ASP A 60 5.48 4.96 8.46
C ASP A 60 5.89 6.09 7.51
N LYS A 61 6.62 5.74 6.46
CA LYS A 61 6.97 6.66 5.39
C LYS A 61 6.26 6.28 4.11
N MET A 62 5.80 7.26 3.35
CA MET A 62 5.25 7.06 2.02
C MET A 62 6.06 7.80 0.98
N ARG A 63 6.19 7.17 -0.20
CA ARG A 63 6.89 7.71 -1.35
C ARG A 63 6.12 7.44 -2.63
N THR A 64 5.93 8.47 -3.44
CA THR A 64 5.48 8.39 -4.83
C THR A 64 6.64 8.66 -5.78
N LYS A 65 6.59 8.05 -6.97
CA LYS A 65 7.49 8.35 -8.09
C LYS A 65 6.80 9.24 -9.14
N ASP A 66 7.41 9.37 -10.30
CA ASP A 66 6.96 10.18 -11.44
C ASP A 66 5.55 9.82 -11.93
N THR A 67 5.10 8.58 -11.71
CA THR A 67 3.75 8.11 -12.06
C THR A 67 2.84 7.89 -10.84
N GLY A 68 3.38 8.04 -9.63
CA GLY A 68 2.72 7.70 -8.38
C GLY A 68 1.82 8.81 -7.85
N LYS A 69 0.58 8.46 -7.47
CA LYS A 69 -0.29 9.32 -6.65
C LYS A 69 -1.08 8.47 -5.66
N VAL A 70 -1.30 8.97 -4.45
CA VAL A 70 -1.98 8.21 -3.40
C VAL A 70 -2.87 9.12 -2.55
N GLU A 71 -4.03 8.60 -2.18
CA GLU A 71 -4.96 9.20 -1.23
C GLU A 71 -4.90 8.40 0.07
N VAL A 72 -4.69 9.10 1.17
CA VAL A 72 -4.67 8.54 2.53
C VAL A 72 -5.70 9.28 3.37
N MET A 73 -6.58 8.52 4.01
CA MET A 73 -7.64 9.02 4.88
C MET A 73 -7.33 8.67 6.33
N PHE A 74 -7.20 9.71 7.15
CA PHE A 74 -7.02 9.61 8.60
C PHE A 74 -8.32 9.20 9.30
N LEU A 75 -8.20 8.68 10.54
CA LEU A 75 -9.37 8.26 11.32
C LEU A 75 -10.37 9.39 11.61
N ASN A 76 -9.91 10.64 11.74
CA ASN A 76 -10.76 11.82 11.91
C ASN A 76 -11.40 12.32 10.60
N GLY A 77 -11.24 11.60 9.49
CA GLY A 77 -11.79 11.95 8.18
C GLY A 77 -10.96 12.95 7.38
N SER A 78 -9.85 13.46 7.93
CA SER A 78 -8.93 14.29 7.16
C SER A 78 -8.29 13.46 6.05
N ILE A 79 -8.01 14.09 4.91
CA ILE A 79 -7.45 13.41 3.73
C ILE A 79 -6.19 14.13 3.30
N VAL A 80 -5.14 13.35 3.01
CA VAL A 80 -3.92 13.82 2.34
C VAL A 80 -3.77 13.12 1.00
N PHE A 81 -3.51 13.91 -0.03
CA PHE A 81 -3.25 13.46 -1.39
C PHE A 81 -1.79 13.74 -1.72
N LEU A 82 -1.00 12.71 -2.00
CA LEU A 82 0.39 12.86 -2.39
C LEU A 82 0.48 12.86 -3.91
N GLY A 83 1.11 13.91 -4.45
CA GLY A 83 1.38 14.04 -5.87
C GLY A 83 2.54 13.15 -6.32
N ASN A 84 3.00 13.33 -7.56
CA ASN A 84 4.21 12.68 -8.05
C ASN A 84 5.44 13.16 -7.28
N ASP A 85 6.49 12.34 -7.27
CA ASP A 85 7.80 12.66 -6.69
C ASP A 85 7.73 13.28 -5.29
N THR A 86 6.97 12.64 -4.40
CA THR A 86 6.70 13.11 -3.04
C THR A 86 7.16 12.08 -2.02
N GLU A 87 7.78 12.53 -0.93
CA GLU A 87 8.14 11.68 0.21
C GLU A 87 7.75 12.35 1.53
N MET A 88 7.04 11.61 2.37
CA MET A 88 6.57 12.08 3.66
C MET A 88 6.60 10.98 4.72
N GLU A 89 6.55 11.40 5.98
CA GLU A 89 6.45 10.54 7.16
C GLU A 89 5.24 10.94 8.00
N PHE A 90 4.54 9.94 8.54
CA PHE A 90 3.46 10.16 9.48
C PHE A 90 4.07 10.24 10.88
N LEU A 91 4.05 11.44 11.48
CA LEU A 91 4.71 11.69 12.76
C LEU A 91 3.83 11.25 13.94
N ASN A 92 4.51 11.03 15.07
CA ASN A 92 3.89 10.84 16.37
C ASN A 92 4.21 12.09 17.21
N GLU A 93 3.18 12.83 17.61
CA GLU A 93 3.30 13.82 18.68
C GLU A 93 2.66 13.26 19.96
N GLU A 94 3.40 12.39 20.67
CA GLU A 94 3.06 11.88 21.99
C GLU A 94 2.93 13.01 23.05
N GLU A 95 3.42 14.21 22.74
CA GLU A 95 3.56 15.32 23.69
C GLU A 95 2.60 16.51 23.49
N LYS A 96 1.76 16.53 22.44
CA LYS A 96 0.77 17.61 22.25
C LYS A 96 -0.63 17.01 22.13
N ASP A 97 -1.53 17.45 23.02
CA ASP A 97 -2.98 17.22 23.02
C ASP A 97 -3.43 16.12 22.03
N GLY A 98 -3.58 14.91 22.54
CA GLY A 98 -3.92 13.73 21.74
C GLY A 98 -5.03 14.02 20.72
N ASP A 99 -4.86 13.50 19.51
CA ASP A 99 -5.66 13.67 18.28
C ASP A 99 -5.13 14.66 17.22
N THR A 100 -3.86 15.10 17.30
CA THR A 100 -3.23 15.87 16.20
C THR A 100 -2.66 14.93 15.13
N ASN A 101 -3.10 15.08 13.88
CA ASN A 101 -2.47 14.41 12.75
C ASN A 101 -1.24 15.21 12.30
N SER A 102 -0.04 14.68 12.57
CA SER A 102 1.20 15.37 12.23
C SER A 102 1.93 14.65 11.09
N LEU A 103 2.43 15.43 10.14
CA LEU A 103 3.17 14.93 8.98
C LEU A 103 4.51 15.64 8.85
N PHE A 104 5.54 14.92 8.44
CA PHE A 104 6.78 15.51 7.96
C PHE A 104 6.88 15.36 6.44
N LEU A 105 6.93 16.46 5.71
CA LEU A 105 7.12 16.48 4.26
C LEU A 105 8.60 16.72 3.93
N PHE A 106 9.26 15.70 3.39
CA PHE A 106 10.67 15.81 2.99
C PHE A 106 10.82 16.62 1.70
N PHE A 107 10.02 16.30 0.70
CA PHE A 107 9.95 16.98 -0.60
C PHE A 107 8.68 16.56 -1.34
N GLY A 108 8.33 17.33 -2.38
CA GLY A 108 7.19 17.06 -3.25
C GLY A 108 6.01 17.96 -2.93
N SER A 109 4.78 17.50 -3.23
CA SER A 109 3.57 18.29 -3.01
C SER A 109 2.42 17.42 -2.51
N VAL A 110 1.72 17.95 -1.51
CA VAL A 110 0.55 17.32 -0.90
C VAL A 110 -0.63 18.28 -0.88
N TRP A 111 -1.78 17.80 -1.31
CA TRP A 111 -3.06 18.44 -1.06
C TRP A 111 -3.69 17.86 0.20
N ASN A 112 -4.25 18.70 1.06
CA ASN A 112 -4.76 18.32 2.36
C ASN A 112 -6.14 18.89 2.56
N LYS A 113 -7.11 18.03 2.84
CA LYS A 113 -8.47 18.40 3.25
C LYS A 113 -8.66 18.00 4.70
N VAL A 114 -8.50 18.96 5.60
CA VAL A 114 -8.54 18.72 7.05
C VAL A 114 -9.96 18.88 7.56
N THR A 115 -10.43 17.90 8.33
CA THR A 115 -11.75 17.94 8.96
C THR A 115 -11.85 19.12 9.92
N GLU A 116 -12.98 19.82 9.92
CA GLU A 116 -13.23 20.91 10.88
C GLU A 116 -13.14 20.41 12.33
N GLY A 117 -12.54 21.22 13.21
CA GLY A 117 -12.33 20.87 14.61
C GLY A 117 -11.21 19.85 14.87
N SER A 118 -10.53 19.36 13.83
CA SER A 118 -9.34 18.50 13.98
C SER A 118 -8.06 19.33 13.98
N ASN A 119 -7.08 18.93 14.79
CA ASN A 119 -5.73 19.49 14.75
C ASN A 119 -4.92 18.74 13.67
N TYR A 120 -4.15 19.49 12.90
CA TYR A 120 -3.36 18.94 11.80
C TYR A 120 -2.11 19.79 11.58
N ASP A 121 -0.95 19.15 11.54
CA ASP A 121 0.33 19.82 11.37
C ASP A 121 1.09 19.22 10.17
N ILE A 122 1.70 20.10 9.36
CA ILE A 122 2.72 19.71 8.38
C ILE A 122 4.02 20.41 8.71
N GLU A 123 5.03 19.61 9.03
CA GLU A 123 6.39 20.05 9.25
C GLU A 123 7.26 19.78 8.01
N SER A 124 8.24 20.65 7.80
CA SER A 124 9.36 20.40 6.90
C SER A 124 10.64 20.98 7.51
N VAL A 125 11.77 20.81 6.83
CA VAL A 125 13.02 21.48 7.22
C VAL A 125 12.93 23.02 7.21
N HIS A 126 11.89 23.61 6.62
CA HIS A 126 11.76 25.05 6.47
C HIS A 126 10.85 25.71 7.52
N ALA A 127 9.78 25.04 7.94
CA ALA A 127 8.74 25.60 8.79
C ALA A 127 7.75 24.53 9.29
N LEU A 128 6.95 24.92 10.28
CA LEU A 128 5.74 24.25 10.73
C LEU A 128 4.50 24.98 10.17
N ALA A 129 3.56 24.23 9.61
CA ALA A 129 2.24 24.70 9.22
C ALA A 129 1.18 24.05 10.11
N THR A 130 0.57 24.82 11.02
CA THR A 130 -0.50 24.37 11.90
C THR A 130 -1.86 24.73 11.34
N VAL A 131 -2.76 23.75 11.31
CA VAL A 131 -3.97 23.78 10.52
C VAL A 131 -5.18 23.30 11.30
N ARG A 132 -6.31 23.98 11.08
CA ARG A 132 -7.63 23.60 11.60
C ARG A 132 -8.69 23.77 10.52
N GLY A 133 -9.37 22.69 10.14
CA GLY A 133 -10.51 22.73 9.21
C GLY A 133 -10.25 23.50 7.91
N THR A 134 -9.26 23.07 7.11
CA THR A 134 -8.75 23.84 5.97
C THR A 134 -8.51 22.94 4.77
N TYR A 135 -8.74 23.48 3.57
CA TYR A 135 -8.31 22.90 2.31
C TYR A 135 -7.10 23.66 1.76
N PHE A 136 -5.95 22.99 1.67
CA PHE A 136 -4.68 23.64 1.33
C PHE A 136 -3.69 22.70 0.65
N ASN A 137 -2.73 23.28 -0.06
CA ASN A 137 -1.57 22.57 -0.59
C ASN A 137 -0.32 22.96 0.19
N VAL A 138 0.58 22.00 0.39
CA VAL A 138 1.97 22.26 0.80
C VAL A 138 2.89 21.62 -0.22
N SER A 139 3.90 22.35 -0.66
CA SER A 139 5.00 21.81 -1.45
C SER A 139 6.34 22.17 -0.85
N VAL A 140 7.29 21.25 -0.95
CA VAL A 140 8.66 21.41 -0.43
C VAL A 140 9.65 21.03 -1.52
N LYS A 141 10.56 21.97 -1.82
CA LYS A 141 11.71 21.75 -2.68
C LYS A 141 12.92 22.52 -2.14
N ASP A 142 13.19 23.71 -2.68
CA ASP A 142 14.23 24.63 -2.18
C ASP A 142 13.68 25.53 -1.05
N VAL A 143 12.36 25.65 -1.01
CA VAL A 143 11.54 26.37 -0.04
C VAL A 143 10.30 25.53 0.27
N MET A 144 9.59 25.87 1.33
CA MET A 144 8.22 25.42 1.57
C MET A 144 7.25 26.48 1.05
N GLU A 145 6.29 26.06 0.25
CA GLU A 145 5.21 26.88 -0.28
C GLU A 145 3.88 26.31 0.18
N VAL A 146 3.03 27.17 0.76
CA VAL A 146 1.72 26.81 1.32
C VAL A 146 0.65 27.61 0.59
N TRP A 147 -0.33 26.94 0.00
CA TRP A 147 -1.45 27.57 -0.71
C TRP A 147 -2.75 27.27 0.01
N VAL A 148 -3.43 28.29 0.54
CA VAL A 148 -4.65 28.13 1.33
C VAL A 148 -5.85 28.38 0.44
N LYS A 149 -6.57 27.31 0.07
CA LYS A 149 -7.75 27.40 -0.79
C LYS A 149 -8.99 27.77 0.01
N GLU A 150 -9.22 27.11 1.15
CA GLU A 150 -10.33 27.41 2.06
C GLU A 150 -9.86 27.24 3.50
N GLY A 151 -10.22 28.15 4.41
CA GLY A 151 -9.85 28.06 5.83
C GLY A 151 -8.63 28.90 6.21
N GLN A 152 -7.80 28.39 7.12
CA GLN A 152 -6.67 29.12 7.71
C GLN A 152 -5.51 28.19 8.06
N VAL A 153 -4.29 28.66 7.77
CA VAL A 153 -3.03 28.01 8.15
C VAL A 153 -2.14 29.01 8.86
N ASP A 154 -1.61 28.61 10.01
CA ASP A 154 -0.53 29.33 10.68
C ASP A 154 0.81 28.74 10.25
N VAL A 155 1.64 29.54 9.57
CA VAL A 155 2.98 29.11 9.13
C VAL A 155 4.03 29.81 9.98
N GLU A 156 4.93 29.04 10.58
CA GLU A 156 5.97 29.58 11.45
C GLU A 156 7.33 28.89 11.28
N ASN A 157 8.39 29.67 11.48
CA ASN A 157 9.74 29.18 11.70
C ASN A 157 10.43 30.06 12.77
N GLN A 158 11.70 29.81 13.04
CA GLN A 158 12.46 30.58 14.04
C GLN A 158 12.59 32.09 13.73
N TYR A 159 12.30 32.54 12.51
CA TYR A 159 12.42 33.94 12.08
C TYR A 159 11.08 34.70 12.09
N GLY A 160 9.95 34.00 12.20
CA GLY A 160 8.65 34.63 12.27
C GLY A 160 7.47 33.69 12.06
N LYS A 161 6.28 34.25 12.21
CA LYS A 161 5.00 33.58 12.05
C LYS A 161 4.07 34.42 11.18
N VAL A 162 3.31 33.78 10.31
CA VAL A 162 2.25 34.43 9.53
C VAL A 162 0.98 33.60 9.58
N GLU A 163 -0.16 34.29 9.70
CA GLU A 163 -1.48 33.72 9.53
C GLU A 163 -1.90 33.86 8.06
N ALA A 164 -2.14 32.74 7.39
CA ALA A 164 -2.60 32.65 6.01
C ALA A 164 -4.07 32.22 5.96
N LYS A 165 -4.88 32.90 5.14
CA LYS A 165 -6.31 32.65 4.99
C LYS A 165 -6.61 32.22 3.57
N GLU A 166 -7.86 31.87 3.29
CA GLU A 166 -8.37 31.62 1.95
C GLU A 166 -7.81 32.62 0.91
N ASN A 167 -7.45 32.09 -0.26
CA ASN A 167 -6.87 32.82 -1.39
C ASN A 167 -5.55 33.52 -1.06
N THR A 168 -4.73 32.92 -0.20
CA THR A 168 -3.35 33.37 0.05
C THR A 168 -2.36 32.25 -0.20
N TYR A 169 -1.13 32.66 -0.53
CA TYR A 169 0.01 31.76 -0.57
C TYR A 169 1.12 32.27 0.36
N VAL A 170 1.86 31.35 0.96
CA VAL A 170 3.00 31.64 1.83
C VAL A 170 4.23 30.94 1.30
N LYS A 171 5.34 31.67 1.27
CA LYS A 171 6.67 31.13 0.97
C LYS A 171 7.57 31.28 2.18
N VAL A 172 8.25 30.19 2.55
CA VAL A 172 9.15 30.16 3.71
C VAL A 172 10.36 29.27 3.43
N SER A 173 11.50 29.62 4.00
CA SER A 173 12.73 28.82 3.93
C SER A 173 13.32 28.66 5.32
N GLU A 174 14.37 27.83 5.45
CA GLU A 174 15.04 27.60 6.74
C GLU A 174 15.68 28.88 7.31
N THR A 175 15.93 29.92 6.49
CA THR A 175 16.67 31.13 6.90
C THR A 175 15.90 32.43 6.70
N VAL A 176 14.65 32.35 6.23
CA VAL A 176 13.81 33.52 5.93
C VAL A 176 12.45 33.31 6.55
N ALA A 177 11.93 34.33 7.24
CA ALA A 177 10.59 34.29 7.82
C ALA A 177 9.50 34.03 6.75
N PRO A 178 8.34 33.48 7.13
CA PRO A 178 7.23 33.28 6.20
C PRO A 178 6.77 34.60 5.57
N ILE A 179 6.67 34.63 4.24
CA ILE A 179 6.17 35.78 3.47
C ILE A 179 4.82 35.37 2.87
N LYS A 180 3.78 36.12 3.20
CA LYS A 180 2.42 35.91 2.70
C LYS A 180 2.09 36.89 1.58
N GLU A 181 1.42 36.39 0.55
CA GLU A 181 0.89 37.14 -0.57
C GLU A 181 -0.53 36.64 -0.93
N ASP A 182 -1.28 37.47 -1.65
CA ASP A 182 -2.59 37.07 -2.18
C ASP A 182 -2.40 36.14 -3.38
N ALA A 183 -3.24 35.12 -3.51
CA ALA A 183 -3.23 34.15 -4.59
C ALA A 183 -4.51 34.26 -5.42
N LYS A 184 -4.39 34.22 -6.75
CA LYS A 184 -5.55 34.09 -7.63
C LYS A 184 -5.91 32.62 -7.85
N GLU A 185 -7.18 32.36 -8.16
CA GLU A 185 -7.69 31.00 -8.36
C GLU A 185 -6.93 30.22 -9.44
N ASP A 186 -6.49 30.89 -10.51
CA ASP A 186 -5.72 30.30 -11.61
C ASP A 186 -4.22 30.09 -11.30
N GLU A 187 -3.74 30.61 -10.17
CA GLU A 187 -2.36 30.44 -9.69
C GLU A 187 -2.21 29.22 -8.77
N PHE A 188 -3.31 28.65 -8.27
CA PHE A 188 -3.26 27.49 -7.38
C PHE A 188 -2.63 26.26 -8.05
N PRO A 189 -1.92 25.42 -7.28
CA PRO A 189 -1.44 24.13 -7.77
C PRO A 189 -2.60 23.28 -8.34
N VAL A 190 -2.30 22.46 -9.34
CA VAL A 190 -3.30 21.53 -9.87
C VAL A 190 -3.68 20.52 -8.78
N GLU A 191 -4.98 20.34 -8.55
CA GLU A 191 -5.49 19.34 -7.62
C GLU A 191 -5.25 17.92 -8.13
N ILE A 192 -4.95 17.00 -7.21
CA ILE A 192 -4.72 15.60 -7.55
C ILE A 192 -6.07 14.91 -7.70
N THR A 193 -6.39 14.43 -8.90
CA THR A 193 -7.60 13.62 -9.14
C THR A 193 -7.26 12.15 -9.35
N PHE A 194 -8.19 11.25 -9.01
CA PHE A 194 -8.07 9.80 -9.19
C PHE A 194 -8.98 9.29 -10.30
N ASP A 195 -9.10 10.07 -11.38
CA ASP A 195 -9.87 9.67 -12.54
C ASP A 195 -9.15 8.57 -13.32
N SER A 196 -9.91 7.53 -13.63
CA SER A 196 -9.48 6.39 -14.45
C SER A 196 -10.38 6.36 -15.68
N ASP A 197 -9.76 6.39 -16.86
CA ASP A 197 -10.39 6.22 -18.16
C ASP A 197 -10.47 4.74 -18.58
N ILE A 198 -9.93 3.85 -17.76
CA ILE A 198 -9.87 2.40 -18.03
C ILE A 198 -10.39 1.54 -16.89
N GLU A 199 -10.69 0.28 -17.22
CA GLU A 199 -10.93 -0.81 -16.28
C GLU A 199 -10.10 -2.04 -16.68
N ILE A 200 -9.50 -2.70 -15.68
CA ILE A 200 -8.71 -3.91 -15.89
C ILE A 200 -9.46 -5.12 -15.35
N GLU A 201 -9.84 -6.02 -16.25
CA GLU A 201 -10.47 -7.30 -15.93
C GLU A 201 -9.41 -8.40 -15.97
N MET A 202 -9.33 -9.16 -14.89
CA MET A 202 -8.40 -10.28 -14.75
C MET A 202 -9.14 -11.61 -14.78
N ASN A 203 -8.58 -12.57 -15.51
CA ASN A 203 -8.96 -13.96 -15.44
C ASN A 203 -7.83 -14.76 -14.76
N ILE A 204 -8.08 -15.11 -13.50
CA ILE A 204 -7.19 -15.90 -12.65
C ILE A 204 -7.79 -17.31 -12.56
N PRO A 205 -7.02 -18.38 -12.81
CA PRO A 205 -7.51 -19.74 -12.67
C PRO A 205 -8.08 -20.01 -11.27
N THR A 206 -9.27 -20.62 -11.21
CA THR A 206 -9.94 -20.95 -9.94
C THR A 206 -9.29 -22.10 -9.19
N GLN A 207 -8.61 -23.00 -9.91
CA GLN A 207 -7.82 -24.09 -9.34
C GLN A 207 -6.34 -23.80 -9.58
N VAL A 208 -5.67 -23.29 -8.56
CA VAL A 208 -4.22 -23.11 -8.55
C VAL A 208 -3.62 -24.24 -7.71
N PHE A 209 -2.54 -24.84 -8.20
CA PHE A 209 -1.76 -25.82 -7.47
C PHE A 209 -0.41 -25.23 -7.06
N LYS A 210 0.03 -25.55 -5.84
CA LYS A 210 1.36 -25.16 -5.36
C LYS A 210 2.45 -25.69 -6.28
N GLU A 211 3.52 -24.93 -6.42
CA GLU A 211 4.70 -25.27 -7.23
C GLU A 211 4.40 -25.48 -8.74
N ASP A 212 3.20 -25.11 -9.22
CA ASP A 212 2.83 -25.18 -10.64
C ASP A 212 2.59 -23.78 -11.23
N TRP A 213 3.10 -23.57 -12.45
CA TRP A 213 2.97 -22.30 -13.16
C TRP A 213 1.59 -22.17 -13.77
N GLN A 214 0.79 -21.27 -13.21
CA GLN A 214 -0.53 -20.93 -13.72
C GLN A 214 -0.48 -19.69 -14.62
N LYS A 215 -1.19 -19.76 -15.74
CA LYS A 215 -1.34 -18.62 -16.65
C LYS A 215 -2.44 -17.71 -16.13
N VAL A 216 -2.13 -16.42 -16.06
CA VAL A 216 -3.08 -15.35 -15.75
C VAL A 216 -3.19 -14.45 -16.97
N THR A 217 -4.41 -14.05 -17.32
CA THR A 217 -4.66 -13.15 -18.46
C THR A 217 -5.49 -11.97 -18.03
N GLY A 218 -5.23 -10.81 -18.61
CA GLY A 218 -6.02 -9.60 -18.38
C GLY A 218 -6.42 -8.92 -19.68
N ILE A 219 -7.52 -8.19 -19.61
CA ILE A 219 -7.97 -7.26 -20.66
C ILE A 219 -8.17 -5.87 -20.06
N ILE A 220 -7.95 -4.86 -20.88
CA ILE A 220 -8.11 -3.45 -20.52
C ILE A 220 -9.24 -2.89 -21.38
N ARG A 221 -10.26 -2.36 -20.73
CA ARG A 221 -11.38 -1.70 -21.38
C ARG A 221 -11.32 -0.21 -21.12
N LYS A 222 -11.90 0.57 -22.02
CA LYS A 222 -12.27 1.94 -21.69
C LYS A 222 -13.40 1.90 -20.67
N LYS A 223 -13.30 2.72 -19.63
CA LYS A 223 -14.31 2.80 -18.58
C LYS A 223 -15.66 3.18 -19.19
N ASN A 224 -16.72 2.53 -18.73
CA ASN A 224 -18.10 2.71 -19.24
C ASN A 224 -18.30 2.34 -20.72
N GLU A 225 -17.33 1.66 -21.34
CA GLU A 225 -17.44 1.18 -22.72
C GLU A 225 -17.15 -0.32 -22.80
N SER A 226 -17.72 -1.00 -23.79
CA SER A 226 -17.34 -2.38 -24.10
C SER A 226 -16.07 -2.48 -24.95
N SER A 227 -15.51 -1.35 -25.40
CA SER A 227 -14.33 -1.30 -26.27
C SER A 227 -13.04 -1.57 -25.50
N LEU A 228 -12.05 -2.19 -26.16
CA LEU A 228 -10.72 -2.38 -25.58
C LEU A 228 -9.96 -1.06 -25.58
N TYR A 229 -9.14 -0.83 -24.55
CA TYR A 229 -8.16 0.25 -24.52
C TYR A 229 -6.93 -0.15 -25.33
N LEU A 230 -6.57 0.64 -26.34
CA LEU A 230 -5.54 0.28 -27.33
C LEU A 230 -4.28 1.17 -27.26
N GLU A 231 -4.32 2.24 -26.47
CA GLU A 231 -3.17 3.14 -26.31
C GLU A 231 -2.07 2.48 -25.46
N PRO A 232 -0.81 2.90 -25.62
CA PRO A 232 0.29 2.42 -24.80
C PRO A 232 0.04 2.68 -23.32
N ILE A 233 0.25 1.64 -22.50
CA ILE A 233 0.12 1.71 -21.05
C ILE A 233 1.08 0.70 -20.44
N GLU A 234 1.67 1.06 -19.31
CA GLU A 234 2.45 0.12 -18.51
C GLU A 234 1.62 -0.39 -17.34
N ILE A 235 1.72 -1.70 -17.12
CA ILE A 235 1.17 -2.38 -15.95
C ILE A 235 2.33 -2.97 -15.15
N THR A 236 2.36 -2.63 -13.87
CA THR A 236 3.27 -3.22 -12.90
C THR A 236 2.53 -4.28 -12.09
N VAL A 237 3.06 -5.50 -12.10
CA VAL A 237 2.56 -6.61 -11.26
C VAL A 237 3.59 -6.92 -10.19
N THR A 238 3.22 -6.79 -8.93
CA THR A 238 4.09 -7.03 -7.77
C THR A 238 3.54 -8.18 -6.93
N ALA A 239 4.34 -9.20 -6.71
CA ALA A 239 4.00 -10.42 -5.98
C ALA A 239 4.34 -10.33 -4.49
N SER A 240 3.55 -11.03 -3.66
CA SER A 240 3.89 -11.31 -2.26
C SER A 240 5.10 -12.25 -2.11
N ASP A 241 5.56 -12.45 -0.88
CA ASP A 241 6.83 -13.12 -0.55
C ASP A 241 6.91 -14.57 -1.00
N SER A 242 5.79 -15.30 -1.04
CA SER A 242 5.75 -16.70 -1.47
C SER A 242 5.14 -16.90 -2.86
N LEU A 243 4.89 -15.80 -3.60
CA LEU A 243 4.48 -15.78 -5.00
C LEU A 243 5.60 -15.31 -5.95
N TYR A 244 5.67 -15.94 -7.12
CA TYR A 244 6.70 -15.69 -8.13
C TYR A 244 6.06 -15.41 -9.49
N LEU A 245 6.65 -14.46 -10.24
CA LEU A 245 6.13 -14.01 -11.53
C LEU A 245 7.04 -14.36 -12.70
N LYS A 246 6.43 -14.59 -13.87
CA LYS A 246 7.10 -14.68 -15.17
C LYS A 246 6.25 -14.05 -16.28
N ALA A 247 6.89 -13.30 -17.19
CA ALA A 247 6.24 -12.84 -18.42
C ALA A 247 5.86 -13.98 -19.39
N LYS A 248 6.64 -15.07 -19.42
CA LYS A 248 6.44 -16.21 -20.32
C LYS A 248 6.82 -17.51 -19.62
N LYS A 249 6.05 -18.58 -19.81
CA LYS A 249 6.29 -19.90 -19.18
C LYS A 249 7.73 -20.42 -19.34
N LYS A 250 8.31 -20.28 -20.54
CA LYS A 250 9.67 -20.77 -20.88
C LYS A 250 10.81 -19.93 -20.28
N LYS A 251 10.56 -18.74 -19.71
CA LYS A 251 11.62 -17.94 -19.09
C LYS A 251 12.09 -18.59 -17.79
N LYS A 252 13.41 -18.71 -17.60
CA LYS A 252 14.00 -19.29 -16.38
C LYS A 252 13.92 -18.34 -15.17
N LYS A 253 14.22 -17.06 -15.37
CA LYS A 253 14.27 -16.06 -14.28
C LYS A 253 12.87 -15.74 -13.75
N THR A 254 12.65 -16.01 -12.47
CA THR A 254 11.50 -15.54 -11.69
C THR A 254 11.71 -14.09 -11.25
N ARG A 255 10.62 -13.38 -10.94
CA ARG A 255 10.64 -12.01 -10.46
C ARG A 255 9.62 -11.81 -9.35
N LYS A 256 9.85 -10.81 -8.50
CA LYS A 256 8.85 -10.24 -7.60
C LYS A 256 8.02 -9.15 -8.26
N THR A 257 8.64 -8.39 -9.15
CA THR A 257 7.97 -7.35 -9.93
C THR A 257 8.10 -7.62 -11.42
N LEU A 258 7.00 -7.42 -12.14
CA LEU A 258 6.92 -7.58 -13.59
C LEU A 258 6.28 -6.35 -14.23
N LEU A 259 7.02 -5.69 -15.12
CA LEU A 259 6.49 -4.67 -16.02
C LEU A 259 5.92 -5.35 -17.26
N ILE A 260 4.71 -4.96 -17.64
CA ILE A 260 3.95 -5.53 -18.74
C ILE A 260 3.43 -4.39 -19.61
N GLU A 261 3.75 -4.45 -20.89
CA GLU A 261 3.13 -3.63 -21.93
C GLU A 261 2.05 -4.46 -22.63
N PRO A 262 0.76 -4.15 -22.42
CA PRO A 262 -0.35 -4.84 -23.07
C PRO A 262 -0.31 -4.66 -24.58
N LYS A 263 -0.75 -5.68 -25.30
CA LYS A 263 -0.89 -5.66 -26.77
C LYS A 263 -2.36 -5.72 -27.14
N ASN A 264 -2.84 -4.70 -27.86
CA ASN A 264 -4.24 -4.57 -28.25
C ASN A 264 -5.20 -4.70 -27.06
N GLY A 265 -4.88 -4.04 -25.94
CA GLY A 265 -5.66 -4.09 -24.71
C GLY A 265 -5.67 -5.43 -23.99
N LYS A 266 -4.74 -6.34 -24.30
CA LYS A 266 -4.65 -7.67 -23.69
C LYS A 266 -3.25 -7.93 -23.18
N PHE A 267 -3.16 -8.67 -22.07
CA PHE A 267 -1.88 -9.10 -21.52
C PHE A 267 -1.99 -10.46 -20.84
N GLU A 268 -0.82 -11.08 -20.64
CA GLU A 268 -0.70 -12.35 -19.94
C GLU A 268 0.60 -12.40 -19.14
N PHE A 269 0.58 -13.14 -18.05
CA PHE A 269 1.74 -13.50 -17.26
C PHE A 269 1.50 -14.83 -16.57
N PHE A 270 2.50 -15.31 -15.84
CA PHE A 270 2.44 -16.56 -15.12
C PHE A 270 2.76 -16.32 -13.65
N VAL A 271 1.98 -16.98 -12.79
CA VAL A 271 2.16 -17.00 -11.34
C VAL A 271 2.52 -18.41 -10.90
N LEU A 272 3.37 -18.49 -9.87
CA LEU A 272 3.62 -19.72 -9.12
C LEU A 272 3.65 -19.34 -7.65
N THR A 273 2.92 -20.09 -6.83
CA THR A 273 2.91 -19.92 -5.38
C THR A 273 3.47 -21.17 -4.71
N LYS A 274 4.21 -20.96 -3.62
CA LYS A 274 4.71 -22.02 -2.74
C LYS A 274 3.79 -22.27 -1.55
N GLU A 275 2.96 -21.29 -1.21
CA GLU A 275 2.07 -21.32 -0.07
C GLU A 275 0.60 -21.34 -0.49
N GLY A 276 -0.27 -21.56 0.50
CA GLY A 276 -1.69 -21.74 0.25
C GLY A 276 -2.41 -20.45 -0.13
N ASN A 277 -2.00 -19.30 0.42
CA ASN A 277 -2.69 -18.03 0.25
C ASN A 277 -1.70 -16.92 -0.04
N GLU A 278 -1.60 -16.54 -1.31
CA GLU A 278 -0.72 -15.47 -1.76
C GLU A 278 -1.51 -14.38 -2.46
N ASN A 279 -0.85 -13.27 -2.79
CA ASN A 279 -1.45 -12.19 -3.56
C ASN A 279 -0.45 -11.57 -4.53
N PHE A 280 -1.00 -10.87 -5.52
CA PHE A 280 -0.25 -9.92 -6.31
C PHE A 280 -1.05 -8.64 -6.46
N THR A 281 -0.35 -7.52 -6.55
CA THR A 281 -0.94 -6.20 -6.78
C THR A 281 -0.62 -5.77 -8.20
N LEU A 282 -1.65 -5.32 -8.89
CA LEU A 282 -1.54 -4.65 -10.18
C LEU A 282 -1.58 -3.15 -9.92
N SER A 283 -0.61 -2.39 -10.43
CA SER A 283 -0.64 -0.93 -10.47
C SER A 283 -0.40 -0.40 -11.87
N SER A 284 -0.93 0.78 -12.14
CA SER A 284 -0.73 1.54 -13.37
C SER A 284 -0.98 3.02 -13.10
N SER A 285 -0.36 3.90 -13.88
CA SER A 285 -0.58 5.35 -13.79
C SER A 285 -2.00 5.78 -14.17
N LYS A 286 -2.76 4.91 -14.84
CA LYS A 286 -4.10 5.18 -15.39
C LYS A 286 -5.26 4.61 -14.57
N THR A 287 -5.00 3.78 -13.56
CA THR A 287 -6.07 3.18 -12.76
C THR A 287 -5.62 2.86 -11.35
N THR A 288 -6.60 2.74 -10.45
CA THR A 288 -6.34 2.41 -9.05
C THR A 288 -5.74 1.02 -8.94
N SER A 289 -4.74 0.90 -8.08
CA SER A 289 -4.06 -0.35 -7.82
C SER A 289 -5.05 -1.36 -7.25
N LYS A 290 -4.91 -2.61 -7.69
CA LYS A 290 -5.82 -3.68 -7.30
C LYS A 290 -5.05 -4.91 -6.89
N THR A 291 -5.38 -5.42 -5.71
CA THR A 291 -4.79 -6.64 -5.17
C THR A 291 -5.68 -7.84 -5.50
N TYR A 292 -5.07 -8.87 -6.06
CA TYR A 292 -5.71 -10.13 -6.40
C TYR A 292 -5.13 -11.25 -5.54
N TYR A 293 -6.01 -12.06 -4.99
CA TYR A 293 -5.63 -13.19 -4.14
C TYR A 293 -5.56 -14.48 -4.96
N VAL A 294 -4.59 -15.32 -4.61
CA VAL A 294 -4.33 -16.61 -5.23
C VAL A 294 -4.33 -17.67 -4.14
N THR A 295 -5.38 -18.48 -4.08
CA THR A 295 -5.45 -19.63 -3.19
C THR A 295 -5.02 -20.89 -3.94
N ALA A 296 -3.94 -21.52 -3.47
CA ALA A 296 -3.38 -22.72 -4.07
C ALA A 296 -3.52 -23.95 -3.19
N ASN A 297 -4.01 -25.01 -3.80
CA ASN A 297 -4.10 -26.32 -3.18
C ASN A 297 -2.82 -27.13 -3.41
N GLU A 298 -2.57 -28.11 -2.56
CA GLU A 298 -1.58 -29.14 -2.88
C GLU A 298 -1.94 -29.80 -4.20
N ALA A 299 -0.94 -30.01 -5.06
CA ALA A 299 -1.14 -30.84 -6.23
C ALA A 299 -1.51 -32.24 -5.77
N VAL A 300 -2.65 -32.77 -6.22
CA VAL A 300 -3.00 -34.17 -5.99
C VAL A 300 -2.04 -35.03 -6.81
N THR A 301 -0.92 -35.42 -6.20
CA THR A 301 0.10 -36.28 -6.80
C THR A 301 -0.25 -37.75 -6.64
N LYS A 302 -0.98 -38.08 -5.56
CA LYS A 302 -1.44 -39.42 -5.25
C LYS A 302 -2.85 -39.38 -4.64
N LYS A 303 -3.78 -40.16 -5.20
CA LYS A 303 -5.13 -40.30 -4.67
C LYS A 303 -5.54 -41.76 -4.64
N ASP A 304 -5.78 -42.26 -3.44
CA ASP A 304 -6.47 -43.52 -3.25
C ASP A 304 -7.95 -43.33 -3.57
N VAL A 305 -8.48 -44.19 -4.43
CA VAL A 305 -9.90 -44.27 -4.76
C VAL A 305 -10.38 -45.70 -4.57
N LEU A 306 -11.63 -45.81 -4.15
CA LEU A 306 -12.34 -47.07 -4.16
C LEU A 306 -13.13 -47.14 -5.47
N VAL A 307 -12.83 -48.12 -6.31
CA VAL A 307 -13.58 -48.41 -7.52
C VAL A 307 -14.56 -49.52 -7.20
N GLU A 308 -15.85 -49.23 -7.26
CA GLU A 308 -16.92 -50.23 -7.18
C GLU A 308 -17.29 -50.67 -8.59
N PHE A 309 -17.36 -51.99 -8.82
CA PHE A 309 -17.74 -52.55 -10.11
C PHE A 309 -18.52 -53.84 -9.92
N TRP A 310 -19.37 -54.16 -10.88
CA TRP A 310 -20.16 -55.40 -10.87
C TRP A 310 -19.42 -56.50 -11.62
N GLY A 311 -19.25 -57.65 -10.97
CA GLY A 311 -18.71 -58.85 -11.59
C GLY A 311 -19.69 -59.47 -12.59
N LYS A 312 -19.19 -60.37 -13.46
CA LYS A 312 -20.05 -61.10 -14.42
C LYS A 312 -21.07 -62.02 -13.74
N ASP A 313 -20.84 -62.33 -12.47
CA ASP A 313 -21.70 -63.05 -11.54
C ASP A 313 -22.79 -62.16 -10.92
N GLY A 314 -22.77 -60.86 -11.18
CA GLY A 314 -23.71 -59.90 -10.59
C GLY A 314 -23.34 -59.50 -9.16
N GLU A 315 -22.16 -59.85 -8.65
CA GLU A 315 -21.70 -59.42 -7.33
C GLU A 315 -20.97 -58.07 -7.42
N MET A 316 -21.26 -57.16 -6.47
CA MET A 316 -20.54 -55.89 -6.36
C MET A 316 -19.18 -56.13 -5.70
N ARG A 317 -18.12 -55.71 -6.38
CA ARG A 317 -16.74 -55.83 -5.92
C ARG A 317 -16.10 -54.45 -5.80
N ARG A 318 -15.15 -54.33 -4.88
CA ARG A 318 -14.42 -53.10 -4.56
C ARG A 318 -12.93 -53.31 -4.78
N ILE A 319 -12.29 -52.40 -5.53
CA ILE A 319 -10.83 -52.36 -5.66
C ILE A 319 -10.33 -51.03 -5.10
N LYS A 320 -9.30 -51.09 -4.25
CA LYS A 320 -8.54 -49.89 -3.92
C LYS A 320 -7.55 -49.65 -5.05
N ALA A 321 -7.77 -48.58 -5.81
CA ALA A 321 -6.84 -48.13 -6.83
C ALA A 321 -6.14 -46.86 -6.32
N THR A 322 -4.88 -46.70 -6.69
CA THR A 322 -4.14 -45.47 -6.39
C THR A 322 -3.79 -44.79 -7.69
N PHE A 323 -4.35 -43.61 -7.91
CA PHE A 323 -3.95 -42.75 -9.01
C PHE A 323 -2.68 -42.00 -8.60
N GLU A 324 -1.61 -42.16 -9.38
CA GLU A 324 -0.40 -41.35 -9.28
C GLU A 324 -0.28 -40.49 -10.54
N LYS A 325 -0.10 -39.19 -10.37
CA LYS A 325 0.14 -38.27 -11.49
C LYS A 325 1.56 -38.53 -12.02
N GLN A 326 1.67 -39.12 -13.22
CA GLN A 326 2.94 -39.39 -13.89
C GLN A 326 3.69 -38.12 -14.30
#